data_AF-A0A0L0TD93-F1
#
_entry.id   AF-A0A0L0TD93-F1
#
_cell.length_a   1.000
_cell.length_b   1.000
_cell.length_c   1.000
_cell.angle_alpha   90.00
_cell.angle_beta   90.00
_cell.angle_gamma   90.00
#
_symmetry.space_group_name_H-M   'P 1'
#
loop_
_entity.id
_entity.type
_entity.pdbx_description
1 polymer ?
#
loop_
_entity_poly.entity_id
_entity_poly.type
_entity_poly.pdbx_seq_one_letter_code
_entity_poly.pdbx_strand_id
1 'polypeptide(L)'
;MSSSSRICAAVRSAVTRSTIFNNAAIRPIRAQTLTRPALAPFRMFTTRAPDTSPAEPVIQHRRPHVTFSDDEWRQRLTPEEFVVLRRGGTEPPGTGEYVKHTADGVYHCTGCDAPLYKSTTKFDSGCGWPAFYDAVPGAVTRREDRSHGMMRVEIRCSSCDGHLGHVFHGEGFPTPTDDRHCVNSVCLSFTPAKSTPK
;
A
#
# COMPACT_ATOMS: atom_id res chain seq x y z
N MET A 1 0.32 53.22 36.72
CA MET A 1 -0.06 52.77 38.08
C MET A 1 -0.23 51.26 37.97
N SER A 2 0.80 50.48 38.26
CA SER A 2 1.08 49.87 39.57
C SER A 2 -0.07 48.92 39.96
N SER A 3 0.11 47.63 40.20
CA SER A 3 1.09 47.11 41.16
C SER A 3 1.30 45.60 40.99
N SER A 4 2.57 45.20 40.92
CA SER A 4 3.04 43.86 41.28
C SER A 4 3.30 43.81 42.79
N SER A 5 2.94 42.72 43.47
CA SER A 5 3.46 42.35 44.81
C SER A 5 3.21 40.86 44.99
N ARG A 6 4.21 39.97 44.81
CA ARG A 6 5.21 39.51 45.80
C ARG A 6 4.61 39.21 47.17
N ILE A 7 4.55 37.92 47.52
CA ILE A 7 4.80 37.45 48.90
C ILE A 7 5.64 36.16 48.83
N CYS A 8 6.80 36.22 49.47
CA CYS A 8 7.67 35.09 49.83
C CYS A 8 7.08 34.35 51.04
N ALA A 9 7.25 33.03 51.11
CA ALA A 9 7.46 32.34 52.38
C ALA A 9 8.21 31.02 52.14
N ALA A 10 9.45 30.99 52.64
CA ALA A 10 10.26 29.79 52.78
C ALA A 10 9.84 29.03 54.05
N VAL A 11 9.77 27.70 53.99
CA VAL A 11 9.83 26.84 55.18
C VAL A 11 10.75 25.65 54.89
N ARG A 12 11.53 25.33 55.93
CA ARG A 12 12.73 24.49 55.99
C ARG A 12 12.43 22.99 56.10
N SER A 13 13.51 22.21 55.93
CA SER A 13 13.76 20.85 56.44
C SER A 13 13.04 19.72 55.67
N ALA A 14 13.62 18.54 55.43
CA ALA A 14 14.68 17.86 56.12
C ALA A 14 15.48 16.95 55.16
N VAL A 15 16.73 16.72 55.54
CA VAL A 15 17.63 15.69 55.01
C VAL A 15 17.13 14.30 55.42
N THR A 16 17.02 13.38 54.48
CA THR A 16 17.17 11.94 54.77
C THR A 16 17.87 11.25 53.59
N ARG A 17 19.08 10.77 53.86
CA ARG A 17 19.80 9.80 53.04
C ARG A 17 19.06 8.46 53.10
N SER A 18 18.75 7.88 51.95
CA SER A 18 18.45 6.46 51.85
C SER A 18 19.32 5.84 50.77
N THR A 19 20.49 5.36 51.19
CA THR A 19 21.29 4.35 50.49
C THR A 19 20.49 3.05 50.45
N ILE A 20 20.00 2.66 49.28
CA ILE A 20 19.49 1.31 49.04
C ILE A 20 20.62 0.52 48.37
N PHE A 21 21.35 -0.24 49.19
CA PHE A 21 22.16 -1.37 48.76
C PHE A 21 21.22 -2.49 48.33
N ASN A 22 21.14 -2.79 47.04
CA ASN A 22 20.52 -4.04 46.57
C ASN A 22 21.57 -5.16 46.65
N ASN A 23 21.44 -5.98 47.69
CA ASN A 23 22.15 -7.23 47.87
C ASN A 23 21.64 -8.27 46.86
N ALA A 24 22.44 -8.59 45.86
CA ALA A 24 22.22 -9.74 44.99
C ALA A 24 22.51 -11.03 45.78
N ALA A 25 21.46 -11.75 46.18
CA ALA A 25 21.57 -13.05 46.80
C ALA A 25 22.08 -14.09 45.78
N ILE A 26 23.33 -14.51 45.94
CA ILE A 26 23.92 -15.64 45.22
C ILE A 26 23.23 -16.92 45.69
N ARG A 27 22.47 -17.56 44.80
CA ARG A 27 21.86 -18.87 45.05
C ARG A 27 22.90 -19.98 44.84
N PRO A 28 22.93 -21.03 45.68
CA PRO A 28 23.87 -22.12 45.51
C PRO A 28 23.52 -22.96 44.28
N ILE A 29 24.53 -23.27 43.48
CA ILE A 29 24.42 -24.16 42.32
C ILE A 29 24.26 -25.59 42.85
N ARG A 30 23.08 -26.17 42.68
CA ARG A 30 22.82 -27.59 42.95
C ARG A 30 23.54 -28.42 41.90
N ALA A 31 24.51 -29.23 42.31
CA ALA A 31 25.16 -30.22 41.45
C ALA A 31 24.11 -31.24 40.99
N GLN A 32 23.79 -31.22 39.70
CA GLN A 32 22.90 -32.22 39.08
C GLN A 32 23.77 -33.37 38.57
N THR A 33 23.51 -34.55 39.10
CA THR A 33 24.09 -35.82 38.67
C THR A 33 23.75 -36.09 37.21
N LEU A 34 24.78 -36.26 36.37
CA LEU A 34 24.67 -36.65 34.97
C LEU A 34 24.26 -38.13 34.88
N THR A 35 22.96 -38.40 34.81
CA THR A 35 22.45 -39.69 34.35
C THR A 35 22.49 -39.72 32.81
N ARG A 36 23.32 -40.61 32.25
CA ARG A 36 23.41 -40.89 30.81
C ARG A 36 22.04 -41.36 30.30
N PRO A 37 21.43 -40.71 29.29
CA PRO A 37 20.23 -41.25 28.68
C PRO A 37 20.61 -42.48 27.84
N ALA A 38 19.79 -43.52 27.92
CA ALA A 38 19.89 -44.68 27.03
C ALA A 38 19.64 -44.25 25.58
N LEU A 39 20.44 -44.77 24.64
CA LEU A 39 20.28 -44.51 23.21
C LEU A 39 18.89 -44.98 22.76
N ALA A 40 18.05 -44.03 22.33
CA ALA A 40 16.88 -44.34 21.53
C ALA A 40 17.31 -44.78 20.12
N PRO A 41 16.60 -45.73 19.48
CA PRO A 41 16.90 -46.12 18.12
C PRO A 41 16.62 -44.95 17.18
N PHE A 42 17.63 -44.60 16.38
CA PHE A 42 17.51 -43.62 15.29
C PHE A 42 16.39 -44.06 14.34
N ARG A 43 15.25 -43.37 14.39
CA ARG A 43 14.30 -43.43 13.26
C ARG A 43 14.98 -42.74 12.08
N MET A 44 15.18 -43.47 10.98
CA MET A 44 15.50 -42.87 9.70
C MET A 44 14.33 -41.96 9.30
N PHE A 45 14.46 -40.67 9.62
CA PHE A 45 13.70 -39.64 8.94
C PHE A 45 14.26 -39.55 7.54
N THR A 46 13.50 -40.03 6.55
CA THR A 46 13.77 -39.71 5.16
C THR A 46 13.64 -38.20 5.03
N THR A 47 14.77 -37.50 4.99
CA THR A 47 14.80 -36.08 4.64
C THR A 47 14.33 -35.97 3.20
N ARG A 48 13.04 -35.64 3.02
CA ARG A 48 12.56 -35.18 1.72
C ARG A 48 13.35 -33.92 1.41
N ALA A 49 14.14 -33.96 0.34
CA ALA A 49 14.91 -32.81 -0.11
C ALA A 49 13.96 -31.60 -0.23
N PRO A 50 14.42 -30.38 0.14
CA PRO A 50 13.67 -29.18 -0.19
C PRO A 50 13.47 -29.18 -1.70
N ASP A 51 12.22 -29.08 -2.11
CA ASP A 51 11.80 -28.95 -3.50
C ASP A 51 12.49 -27.72 -4.08
N THR A 52 13.66 -27.95 -4.66
CA THR A 52 14.46 -26.98 -5.39
C THR A 52 13.93 -26.97 -6.82
N SER A 53 12.62 -26.74 -6.94
CA SER A 53 12.06 -26.32 -8.21
C SER A 53 12.65 -24.94 -8.51
N PRO A 54 13.40 -24.77 -9.62
CA PRO A 54 13.85 -23.46 -10.02
C PRO A 54 12.61 -22.56 -10.16
N ALA A 55 12.63 -21.41 -9.49
CA ALA A 55 11.61 -20.40 -9.69
C ALA A 55 11.58 -20.06 -11.18
N GLU A 56 10.51 -20.48 -11.86
CA GLU A 56 10.22 -20.10 -13.24
C GLU A 56 10.43 -18.58 -13.37
N PRO A 57 11.20 -18.10 -14.35
CA PRO A 57 11.40 -16.68 -14.53
C PRO A 57 10.03 -16.06 -14.78
N VAL A 58 9.59 -15.19 -13.87
CA VAL A 58 8.41 -14.34 -14.10
C VAL A 58 8.80 -13.39 -15.22
N ILE A 59 8.59 -13.81 -16.47
CA ILE A 59 8.65 -12.91 -17.62
C ILE A 59 7.53 -11.91 -17.38
N GLN A 60 7.86 -10.76 -16.77
CA GLN A 60 6.97 -9.61 -16.73
C GLN A 60 6.75 -9.22 -18.19
N HIS A 61 5.63 -9.65 -18.76
CA HIS A 61 5.21 -9.30 -20.10
C HIS A 61 4.87 -7.80 -20.10
N ARG A 62 5.90 -6.96 -20.11
CA ARG A 62 5.75 -5.51 -20.24
C ARG A 62 5.11 -5.30 -21.61
N ARG A 63 3.81 -4.99 -21.61
CA ARG A 63 3.08 -4.69 -22.84
C ARG A 63 3.84 -3.60 -23.60
N PRO A 64 3.88 -3.66 -24.95
CA PRO A 64 4.54 -2.64 -25.74
C PRO A 64 3.95 -1.28 -25.40
N HIS A 65 4.82 -0.31 -25.18
CA HIS A 65 4.40 1.07 -24.92
C HIS A 65 3.73 1.62 -26.18
N VAL A 66 2.48 2.06 -26.07
CA VAL A 66 1.72 2.69 -27.13
C VAL A 66 1.85 4.21 -27.01
N THR A 67 2.14 4.86 -28.13
CA THR A 67 2.19 6.32 -28.23
C THR A 67 1.13 6.77 -29.22
N PHE A 68 0.23 7.65 -28.78
CA PHE A 68 -0.74 8.31 -29.64
C PHE A 68 -0.39 9.80 -29.77
N SER A 69 -0.65 10.36 -30.94
CA SER A 69 -0.66 11.80 -31.16
C SER A 69 -1.82 12.47 -30.44
N ASP A 70 -1.74 13.78 -30.22
CA ASP A 70 -2.83 14.54 -29.58
C ASP A 70 -4.15 14.44 -30.35
N ASP A 71 -4.10 14.35 -31.68
CA ASP A 71 -5.30 14.23 -32.50
C ASP A 71 -5.92 12.83 -32.41
N GLU A 72 -5.11 11.77 -32.39
CA GLU A 72 -5.61 10.42 -32.13
C GLU A 72 -6.22 10.31 -30.73
N TRP A 73 -5.61 10.94 -29.73
CA TRP A 73 -6.17 11.03 -28.39
C TRP A 73 -7.54 11.71 -28.38
N ARG A 74 -7.68 12.85 -29.08
CA ARG A 74 -8.97 13.57 -29.18
C ARG A 74 -10.04 12.80 -29.95
N GLN A 75 -9.65 11.91 -30.87
CA GLN A 75 -10.58 11.07 -31.61
C GLN A 75 -11.04 9.84 -30.81
N ARG A 76 -10.17 9.32 -29.95
CA ARG A 76 -10.43 8.12 -29.13
C ARG A 76 -11.19 8.43 -27.84
N LEU A 77 -10.89 9.58 -27.23
CA LEU A 77 -11.36 9.93 -25.91
C LEU A 77 -12.48 10.96 -25.97
N THR A 78 -13.36 10.91 -24.97
CA THR A 78 -14.24 12.03 -24.67
C THR A 78 -13.42 13.25 -24.20
N PRO A 79 -13.97 14.48 -24.26
CA PRO A 79 -13.25 15.67 -23.79
C PRO A 79 -12.80 15.58 -22.33
N GLU A 80 -13.61 14.95 -21.46
CA GLU A 80 -13.29 14.77 -20.04
C GLU A 80 -12.16 13.77 -19.85
N GLU A 81 -12.25 12.60 -20.49
CA GLU A 81 -11.19 11.59 -20.50
C GLU A 81 -9.86 12.17 -21.01
N PHE A 82 -9.90 12.99 -22.07
CA PHE A 82 -8.71 13.65 -22.60
C PHE A 82 -8.08 14.60 -21.58
N VAL A 83 -8.88 15.42 -20.90
CA VAL A 83 -8.38 16.34 -19.86
C VAL A 83 -7.74 15.57 -18.71
N VAL A 84 -8.36 14.48 -18.25
CA VAL A 84 -7.81 13.69 -17.16
C VAL A 84 -6.57 12.93 -17.60
N LEU A 85 -6.67 12.04 -18.60
CA LEU A 85 -5.58 11.16 -19.05
C LEU A 85 -4.37 11.93 -19.60
N ARG A 86 -4.60 13.01 -20.36
CA ARG A 86 -3.50 13.70 -21.07
C ARG A 86 -3.04 14.97 -20.39
N ARG A 87 -3.94 15.71 -19.74
CA ARG A 87 -3.60 17.00 -19.09
C ARG A 87 -3.45 16.89 -17.57
N GLY A 88 -3.60 15.71 -16.98
CA GLY A 88 -3.46 15.51 -15.54
C GLY A 88 -4.60 16.15 -14.74
N GLY A 89 -5.79 16.24 -15.33
CA GLY A 89 -6.98 16.70 -14.62
C GLY A 89 -7.43 15.72 -13.53
N THR A 90 -8.39 16.14 -12.72
CA THR A 90 -9.05 15.29 -11.73
C THR A 90 -10.56 15.47 -11.85
N GLU A 91 -11.30 14.37 -11.93
CA GLU A 91 -12.77 14.38 -11.93
C GLU A 91 -13.29 14.85 -10.56
N PRO A 92 -14.47 15.49 -10.47
CA PRO A 92 -15.05 15.85 -9.17
C PRO A 92 -15.28 14.62 -8.27
N PRO A 93 -15.15 14.75 -6.94
CA PRO A 93 -15.37 13.63 -6.04
C PRO A 93 -16.83 13.16 -6.09
N GLY A 94 -17.03 11.84 -6.14
CA GLY A 94 -18.32 11.18 -6.02
C GLY A 94 -19.14 11.11 -7.31
N THR A 95 -18.64 11.65 -8.43
CA THR A 95 -19.37 11.66 -9.71
C THR A 95 -19.06 10.47 -10.61
N GLY A 96 -17.92 9.79 -10.40
CA GLY A 96 -17.45 8.70 -11.24
C GLY A 96 -18.30 7.42 -11.16
N GLU A 97 -18.51 6.77 -12.31
CA GLU A 97 -19.24 5.49 -12.43
C GLU A 97 -18.70 4.40 -11.50
N TYR A 98 -17.37 4.30 -11.40
CA TYR A 98 -16.70 3.21 -10.69
C TYR A 98 -16.43 3.48 -9.21
N VAL A 99 -16.91 4.62 -8.66
CA VAL A 99 -16.74 4.95 -7.24
C VAL A 99 -17.34 3.85 -6.37
N LYS A 100 -18.64 3.58 -6.54
CA LYS A 100 -19.40 2.58 -5.76
C LYS A 100 -19.54 1.22 -6.46
N HIS A 101 -18.87 1.03 -7.59
CA HIS A 101 -18.93 -0.21 -8.36
C HIS A 101 -18.19 -1.35 -7.63
N THR A 102 -18.83 -2.51 -7.53
CA THR A 102 -18.34 -3.68 -6.77
C THR A 102 -18.43 -4.99 -7.55
N ALA A 103 -18.74 -4.97 -8.85
CA ALA A 103 -18.80 -6.20 -9.65
C ALA A 103 -17.41 -6.84 -9.82
N ASP A 104 -17.40 -8.17 -9.93
CA ASP A 104 -16.18 -8.93 -10.15
C ASP A 104 -15.68 -8.79 -11.58
N GLY A 105 -14.40 -8.45 -11.75
CA GLY A 105 -13.81 -8.22 -13.05
C GLY A 105 -12.49 -7.46 -13.02
N VAL A 106 -12.14 -6.88 -14.17
CA VAL A 106 -10.89 -6.15 -14.38
C VAL A 106 -11.21 -4.74 -14.88
N TYR A 107 -10.52 -3.76 -14.31
CA TYR A 107 -10.55 -2.38 -14.77
C TYR A 107 -9.38 -2.15 -15.72
N HIS A 108 -9.68 -1.57 -16.87
CA HIS A 108 -8.76 -1.28 -17.96
C HIS A 108 -8.58 0.22 -18.11
N CYS A 109 -7.47 0.63 -18.72
CA CYS A 109 -7.25 2.03 -19.09
C CYS A 109 -8.16 2.40 -20.27
N THR A 110 -9.02 3.41 -20.12
CA THR A 110 -9.90 3.88 -21.22
C THR A 110 -9.10 4.33 -22.46
N GLY A 111 -7.85 4.75 -22.30
CA GLY A 111 -7.02 5.21 -23.40
C GLY A 111 -6.35 4.15 -24.26
N CYS A 112 -6.05 2.97 -23.70
CA CYS A 112 -5.28 1.94 -24.40
C CYS A 112 -5.71 0.49 -24.09
N ASP A 113 -6.80 0.31 -23.34
CA ASP A 113 -7.37 -0.97 -22.94
C ASP A 113 -6.44 -1.89 -22.11
N ALA A 114 -5.32 -1.35 -21.63
CA ALA A 114 -4.40 -2.09 -20.77
C ALA A 114 -5.06 -2.40 -19.41
N PRO A 115 -4.97 -3.63 -18.90
CA PRO A 115 -5.52 -3.98 -17.58
C PRO A 115 -4.73 -3.25 -16.50
N LEU A 116 -5.42 -2.50 -15.65
CA LEU A 116 -4.82 -1.68 -14.59
C LEU A 116 -5.05 -2.28 -13.20
N TYR A 117 -6.30 -2.65 -12.89
CA TYR A 117 -6.71 -3.06 -11.54
C TYR A 117 -7.67 -4.25 -11.59
N LYS A 118 -7.69 -5.05 -10.52
CA LYS A 118 -8.66 -6.13 -10.32
C LYS A 118 -9.74 -5.69 -9.33
N SER A 119 -10.97 -6.17 -9.48
CA SER A 119 -12.04 -5.94 -8.49
C SER A 119 -11.63 -6.38 -7.08
N THR A 120 -10.85 -7.46 -6.96
CA THR A 120 -10.33 -7.98 -5.68
C THR A 120 -9.39 -7.03 -4.94
N THR A 121 -8.82 -6.05 -5.67
CA THR A 121 -7.95 -5.01 -5.10
C THR A 121 -8.69 -3.72 -4.78
N LYS A 122 -9.96 -3.61 -5.20
CA LYS A 122 -10.79 -2.44 -4.95
C LYS A 122 -11.32 -2.46 -3.52
N PHE A 123 -11.36 -1.30 -2.88
CA PHE A 123 -11.94 -1.15 -1.54
C PHE A 123 -12.64 0.21 -1.40
N ASP A 124 -13.46 0.36 -0.37
CA ASP A 124 -14.06 1.65 -0.03
C ASP A 124 -13.12 2.42 0.91
N SER A 125 -12.57 3.53 0.41
CA SER A 125 -11.72 4.43 1.19
C SER A 125 -12.45 5.67 1.67
N GLY A 126 -13.68 5.93 1.20
CA GLY A 126 -14.40 7.18 1.44
C GLY A 126 -13.80 8.41 0.75
N CYS A 127 -12.78 8.29 -0.13
CA CYS A 127 -12.12 9.45 -0.72
C CYS A 127 -12.94 10.17 -1.81
N GLY A 128 -14.02 9.56 -2.31
CA GLY A 128 -14.84 10.10 -3.40
C GLY A 128 -14.44 9.62 -4.80
N TRP A 129 -13.35 8.89 -4.93
CA TRP A 129 -12.90 8.27 -6.19
C TRP A 129 -12.76 6.75 -6.03
N PRO A 130 -12.75 5.97 -7.12
CA PRO A 130 -12.31 4.58 -7.08
C PRO A 130 -10.96 4.43 -6.35
N ALA A 131 -10.91 3.50 -5.38
CA ALA A 131 -9.73 3.22 -4.59
C ALA A 131 -9.31 1.75 -4.71
N PHE A 132 -8.02 1.52 -4.94
CA PHE A 132 -7.40 0.19 -5.02
C PHE A 132 -6.16 0.12 -4.14
N TYR A 133 -5.88 -1.04 -3.55
CA TYR A 133 -4.68 -1.21 -2.72
C TYR A 133 -3.48 -1.79 -3.50
N ASP A 134 -3.72 -2.35 -4.68
CA ASP A 134 -2.66 -2.88 -5.53
C ASP A 134 -3.09 -2.81 -7.00
N ALA A 135 -2.11 -2.68 -7.89
CA ALA A 135 -2.33 -2.69 -9.34
C ALA A 135 -1.94 -4.04 -9.94
N VAL A 136 -2.39 -4.31 -11.17
CA VAL A 136 -1.81 -5.43 -11.93
C VAL A 136 -0.28 -5.20 -12.05
N PRO A 137 0.55 -6.23 -11.79
CA PRO A 137 2.01 -6.07 -11.79
C PRO A 137 2.52 -5.43 -13.09
N GLY A 138 3.24 -4.32 -12.95
CA GLY A 138 3.80 -3.56 -14.07
C GLY A 138 2.80 -2.70 -14.84
N ALA A 139 1.52 -2.65 -14.46
CA ALA A 139 0.50 -1.88 -15.17
C ALA A 139 0.58 -0.38 -14.92
N VAL A 140 1.11 0.05 -13.76
CA VAL A 140 1.21 1.47 -13.38
C VAL A 140 2.66 1.90 -13.17
N THR A 141 2.98 3.10 -13.60
CA THR A 141 4.25 3.79 -13.30
C THR A 141 4.00 4.90 -12.29
N ARG A 142 4.93 5.05 -11.35
CA ARG A 142 4.87 6.07 -10.29
C ARG A 142 5.79 7.24 -10.65
N ARG A 143 5.33 8.47 -10.48
CA ARG A 143 6.12 9.69 -10.70
C ARG A 143 5.92 10.66 -9.54
N GLU A 144 6.97 11.37 -9.14
CA GLU A 144 6.82 12.44 -8.14
C GLU A 144 6.03 13.61 -8.73
N ASP A 145 5.01 14.04 -8.00
CA ASP A 145 4.20 15.22 -8.30
C ASP A 145 4.41 16.25 -7.19
N ARG A 146 5.00 17.40 -7.56
CA ARG A 146 5.25 18.55 -6.66
C ARG A 146 4.33 19.73 -6.93
N SER A 147 3.27 19.51 -7.72
CA SER A 147 2.27 20.55 -8.00
C SER A 147 1.53 20.96 -6.72
N HIS A 148 0.95 22.16 -6.74
CA HIS A 148 0.14 22.71 -5.64
C HIS A 148 0.83 22.76 -4.27
N GLY A 149 2.18 22.76 -4.24
CA GLY A 149 2.95 22.83 -2.99
C GLY A 149 2.89 21.57 -2.12
N MET A 150 2.41 20.46 -2.67
CA MET A 150 2.34 19.16 -2.01
C MET A 150 3.29 18.17 -2.68
N MET A 151 3.87 17.24 -1.93
CA MET A 151 4.57 16.09 -2.51
C MET A 151 3.63 14.89 -2.54
N ARG A 152 3.27 14.45 -3.73
CA ARG A 152 2.43 13.27 -3.99
C ARG A 152 3.12 12.35 -4.99
N VAL A 153 2.62 11.13 -5.10
CA VAL A 153 3.08 10.19 -6.12
C VAL A 153 1.98 10.01 -7.15
N GLU A 154 2.17 10.59 -8.32
CA GLU A 154 1.29 10.39 -9.48
C GLU A 154 1.41 8.94 -9.97
N ILE A 155 0.28 8.33 -10.29
CA ILE A 155 0.19 7.05 -10.97
C ILE A 155 -0.25 7.26 -12.42
N ARG A 156 0.51 6.68 -13.34
CA ARG A 156 0.21 6.69 -14.79
C ARG A 156 0.10 5.28 -15.34
N CYS A 157 -0.64 5.10 -16.41
CA CYS A 157 -0.65 3.85 -17.15
C CYS A 157 0.73 3.60 -17.75
N SER A 158 1.33 2.45 -17.46
CA SER A 158 2.64 2.03 -17.99
C SER A 158 2.66 1.86 -19.51
N SER A 159 1.49 1.62 -20.12
CA SER A 159 1.36 1.31 -21.55
C SER A 159 1.23 2.57 -22.39
N CYS A 160 0.50 3.61 -21.95
CA CYS A 160 0.25 4.82 -22.74
C CYS A 160 0.69 6.14 -22.08
N ASP A 161 1.27 6.08 -20.87
CA ASP A 161 1.64 7.23 -20.03
C ASP A 161 0.47 8.16 -19.66
N GLY A 162 -0.77 7.68 -19.76
CA GLY A 162 -1.97 8.42 -19.33
C GLY A 162 -2.04 8.59 -17.81
N HIS A 163 -2.34 9.79 -17.34
CA HIS A 163 -2.58 10.10 -15.93
C HIS A 163 -3.81 9.35 -15.41
N LEU A 164 -3.65 8.65 -14.28
CA LEU A 164 -4.73 7.90 -13.64
C LEU A 164 -5.19 8.57 -12.34
N GLY A 165 -4.24 9.13 -11.57
CA GLY A 165 -4.49 9.73 -10.27
C GLY A 165 -3.22 9.72 -9.41
N HIS A 166 -3.37 9.44 -8.12
CA HIS A 166 -2.25 9.41 -7.17
C HIS A 166 -2.31 8.20 -6.25
N VAL A 167 -1.13 7.77 -5.76
CA VAL A 167 -1.01 6.76 -4.70
C VAL A 167 -0.55 7.42 -3.40
N PHE A 168 -1.17 6.99 -2.31
CA PHE A 168 -0.85 7.37 -0.94
C PHE A 168 -0.46 6.11 -0.16
N HIS A 169 0.54 6.22 0.71
CA HIS A 169 1.11 5.10 1.46
C HIS A 169 0.93 5.36 2.96
N GLY A 170 0.66 4.33 3.74
CA GLY A 170 0.71 4.42 5.21
C GLY A 170 -0.49 5.15 5.83
N GLU A 171 -1.68 5.02 5.23
CA GLU A 171 -2.89 5.69 5.71
C GLU A 171 -3.64 4.88 6.78
N GLY A 172 -3.21 3.64 7.05
CA GLY A 172 -3.80 2.77 8.07
C GLY A 172 -5.04 2.02 7.60
N PHE A 173 -5.17 1.77 6.29
CA PHE A 173 -6.25 0.94 5.77
C PHE A 173 -5.99 -0.54 6.08
N PRO A 174 -7.03 -1.34 6.35
CA PRO A 174 -6.90 -2.78 6.60
C PRO A 174 -6.69 -3.56 5.27
N THR A 175 -5.71 -3.15 4.47
CA THR A 175 -5.33 -3.76 3.20
C THR A 175 -3.92 -4.36 3.30
N PRO A 176 -3.58 -5.36 2.47
CA PRO A 176 -2.27 -6.02 2.57
C PRO A 176 -1.06 -5.10 2.37
N THR A 177 -1.22 -4.01 1.62
CA THR A 177 -0.16 -3.08 1.24
C THR A 177 -0.18 -1.78 2.04
N ASP A 178 -1.32 -1.41 2.64
CA ASP A 178 -1.59 -0.07 3.18
C ASP A 178 -1.36 1.06 2.15
N ASP A 179 -1.53 0.71 0.87
CA ASP A 179 -1.52 1.66 -0.24
C ASP A 179 -2.97 2.02 -0.59
N ARG A 180 -3.18 3.29 -0.97
CA ARG A 180 -4.42 3.76 -1.59
C ARG A 180 -4.11 4.41 -2.93
N HIS A 181 -4.37 3.67 -3.98
CA HIS A 181 -4.41 4.18 -5.35
C HIS A 181 -5.75 4.89 -5.53
N CYS A 182 -5.74 6.22 -5.46
CA CYS A 182 -6.89 7.09 -5.71
C CYS A 182 -6.95 7.40 -7.21
N VAL A 183 -7.88 6.78 -7.92
CA VAL A 183 -7.91 6.75 -9.39
C VAL A 183 -9.17 7.43 -9.91
N ASN A 184 -9.04 8.27 -10.94
CA ASN A 184 -10.20 8.83 -11.63
C ASN A 184 -10.99 7.73 -12.33
N SER A 185 -12.30 7.69 -12.10
CA SER A 185 -13.23 6.76 -12.75
C SER A 185 -13.25 6.91 -14.26
N VAL A 186 -13.18 8.14 -14.79
CA VAL A 186 -13.16 8.39 -16.25
C VAL A 186 -11.95 7.75 -16.95
N CYS A 187 -10.88 7.43 -16.21
CA CYS A 187 -9.71 6.75 -16.77
C CYS A 187 -9.87 5.22 -16.84
N LEU A 188 -10.96 4.70 -16.31
CA LEU A 188 -11.22 3.27 -16.21
C LEU A 188 -12.34 2.85 -17.16
N SER A 189 -12.22 1.67 -17.72
CA SER A 189 -13.30 0.89 -18.30
C SER A 189 -13.35 -0.48 -17.64
N PHE A 190 -14.50 -1.14 -17.59
CA PHE A 190 -14.67 -2.38 -16.83
C PHE A 190 -15.04 -3.57 -17.71
N THR A 191 -14.33 -4.69 -17.52
CA THR A 191 -14.68 -5.99 -18.11
C THR A 191 -15.10 -6.95 -16.99
N PRO A 192 -16.38 -7.40 -16.96
CA PRO A 192 -16.86 -8.37 -15.97
C PRO A 192 -16.10 -9.70 -16.06
N ALA A 193 -15.88 -10.34 -14.92
CA ALA A 193 -15.38 -11.70 -14.87
C ALA A 193 -16.38 -12.64 -15.57
N LYS A 194 -15.88 -13.56 -16.41
CA LYS A 194 -16.73 -14.59 -17.02
C LYS A 194 -17.33 -15.43 -15.90
N SER A 195 -18.64 -15.32 -15.68
CA SER A 195 -19.36 -16.30 -14.88
C SER A 195 -19.27 -17.63 -15.62
N THR A 196 -18.61 -18.61 -15.01
CA THR A 196 -18.75 -19.98 -15.51
C THR A 196 -20.17 -20.41 -15.14
N PRO A 197 -21.06 -20.72 -16.10
CA PRO A 197 -22.36 -21.27 -15.76
C PRO A 197 -22.12 -22.59 -15.02
N LYS A 198 -22.69 -22.70 -13.82
CA LYS A 198 -22.63 -23.89 -12.98
C LYS A 198 -23.63 -24.93 -13.47
#